data_AF-A0A810L1W3-F1
#
_entry.id   AF-A0A810L1W3-F1
#
_cell.length_a   1.000
_cell.length_b   1.000
_cell.length_c   1.000
_cell.angle_alpha   90.00
_cell.angle_beta   90.00
_cell.angle_gamma   90.00
#
_symmetry.space_group_name_H-M   'P 1'
#
loop_
_entity.id
_entity.type
_entity.pdbx_description
1 polymer ?
#
loop_
_entity_poly.entity_id
_entity_poly.type
_entity_poly.pdbx_seq_one_letter_code
_entity_poly.pdbx_strand_id
1 'polypeptide(L)'
;MDLWRAGGARPIPYGGSMGAVGRTGRAGRARWRLLALAAAVLALAGCTGPTPGHPLAARGWHALTGAHGSPHLPRARDEDPADDRGATTVEGSGGTPVVAGGRTPRPKHVVVVVFENKKANSVIGSRHAPYLTGLAHRGAYLTESYGVAHPSQPNYLALFSGSTHGVTGDRCPERLHADNLAAQLRAAGDSYASYAEGLPSTGFTGCTAPHYDRAIAPWTDFTSVPAGTQRRFSAFPRDYATLPTVSFVLPNMCHNMHYCSVATGDRWARRALDPYARWAQTHDSLLLVTFDEDDDTRVNRIPTILVGQPVRPGRYAEHVDHYTMLRTLEAMYGLRPLGTAADRRPLTDVFRRPAAHPAVVG
;
A
#
# COMPACT_ATOMS: atom_id res chain seq x y z
N MET A 1 -31.98 18.70 63.92
CA MET A 1 -32.92 18.37 62.82
C MET A 1 -32.89 16.86 62.68
N ASP A 2 -34.00 16.27 63.10
CA ASP A 2 -34.17 14.86 63.44
C ASP A 2 -34.43 13.92 62.25
N LEU A 3 -34.29 12.66 62.60
CA LEU A 3 -34.44 11.38 61.91
C LEU A 3 -35.91 10.92 61.70
N TRP A 4 -36.12 9.98 60.76
CA TRP A 4 -37.10 8.86 60.71
C TRP A 4 -38.48 8.90 59.97
N ARG A 5 -38.80 7.70 59.40
CA ARG A 5 -40.12 7.04 59.06
C ARG A 5 -40.98 7.60 57.91
N ALA A 6 -41.91 6.90 57.25
CA ALA A 6 -42.22 5.50 56.88
C ALA A 6 -43.67 5.47 56.30
N GLY A 7 -43.96 4.60 55.31
CA GLY A 7 -45.21 3.80 55.29
C GLY A 7 -46.42 4.19 54.39
N GLY A 8 -46.94 3.18 53.69
CA GLY A 8 -48.34 3.03 53.21
C GLY A 8 -48.45 2.83 51.68
N ALA A 9 -49.17 1.87 51.08
CA ALA A 9 -49.86 0.63 51.46
C ALA A 9 -50.15 -0.15 50.14
N ARG A 10 -50.28 -1.49 50.19
CA ARG A 10 -50.71 -2.43 49.12
C ARG A 10 -52.16 -2.90 49.42
N PRO A 11 -53.03 -3.39 48.49
CA PRO A 11 -52.84 -4.72 47.84
C PRO A 11 -53.43 -4.99 46.42
N ILE A 12 -52.68 -5.85 45.71
CA ILE A 12 -52.97 -7.02 44.83
C ILE A 12 -54.42 -7.59 44.89
N PRO A 13 -55.04 -8.12 43.78
CA PRO A 13 -54.75 -9.48 43.31
C PRO A 13 -54.70 -9.82 41.81
N TYR A 14 -53.79 -10.78 41.54
CA TYR A 14 -53.87 -12.01 40.73
C TYR A 14 -54.69 -11.99 39.42
N GLY A 15 -54.25 -12.58 38.30
CA GLY A 15 -53.12 -13.48 38.05
C GLY A 15 -53.40 -14.32 36.80
N GLY A 16 -52.32 -14.83 36.16
CA GLY A 16 -52.31 -15.92 35.16
C GLY A 16 -53.08 -15.66 33.86
N SER A 17 -52.90 -16.38 32.76
CA SER A 17 -51.91 -17.34 32.29
C SER A 17 -52.30 -17.65 30.84
N MET A 18 -51.30 -17.85 30.00
CA MET A 18 -51.25 -18.62 28.74
C MET A 18 -52.56 -19.25 28.20
N GLY A 19 -52.77 -19.14 26.88
CA GLY A 19 -53.67 -20.05 26.18
C GLY A 19 -53.95 -19.65 24.74
N ALA A 20 -53.60 -20.52 23.81
CA ALA A 20 -53.63 -20.33 22.37
C ALA A 20 -55.01 -20.61 21.72
N VAL A 21 -55.03 -20.38 20.39
CA VAL A 21 -55.89 -21.00 19.35
C VAL A 21 -57.28 -20.40 19.10
N GLY A 22 -57.59 -20.17 17.82
CA GLY A 22 -58.95 -20.19 17.28
C GLY A 22 -59.31 -18.98 16.39
N ARG A 23 -58.88 -18.95 15.13
CA ARG A 23 -59.68 -19.27 13.92
C ARG A 23 -60.98 -18.43 13.70
N THR A 24 -60.99 -17.81 12.51
CA THR A 24 -62.09 -17.65 11.53
C THR A 24 -63.03 -16.44 11.54
N GLY A 25 -63.11 -15.81 10.34
CA GLY A 25 -64.28 -15.11 9.77
C GLY A 25 -64.34 -13.60 10.06
N ARG A 26 -64.71 -12.69 9.15
CA ARG A 26 -65.16 -12.77 7.75
C ARG A 26 -65.23 -11.32 7.21
N ALA A 27 -64.87 -11.14 5.94
CA ALA A 27 -65.38 -10.15 4.95
C ALA A 27 -65.37 -8.63 5.24
N GLY A 28 -64.62 -7.91 4.39
CA GLY A 28 -64.83 -6.51 4.04
C GLY A 28 -64.14 -6.20 2.71
N ARG A 29 -64.90 -5.80 1.70
CA ARG A 29 -64.55 -5.76 0.26
C ARG A 29 -63.75 -4.51 -0.10
N ALA A 30 -62.83 -4.61 -1.06
CA ALA A 30 -62.82 -3.76 -2.28
C ALA A 30 -61.76 -4.25 -3.28
N ARG A 31 -62.23 -4.53 -4.50
CA ARG A 31 -61.44 -4.88 -5.68
C ARG A 31 -61.25 -3.61 -6.51
N TRP A 32 -60.06 -3.40 -7.08
CA TRP A 32 -59.90 -2.91 -8.45
C TRP A 32 -58.79 -3.70 -9.12
N ARG A 33 -59.07 -4.14 -10.34
CA ARG A 33 -58.31 -5.09 -11.16
C ARG A 33 -57.95 -4.39 -12.46
N LEU A 34 -56.74 -4.67 -12.96
CA LEU A 34 -56.38 -4.87 -14.37
C LEU A 34 -56.25 -3.60 -15.25
N LEU A 35 -55.38 -3.49 -16.25
CA LEU A 35 -54.72 -4.48 -17.11
C LEU A 35 -53.46 -3.89 -17.78
N ALA A 36 -52.59 -4.78 -18.25
CA ALA A 36 -51.38 -4.53 -19.03
C ALA A 36 -51.66 -4.21 -20.51
N LEU A 37 -50.66 -3.66 -21.21
CA LEU A 37 -50.48 -3.83 -22.66
C LEU A 37 -49.00 -3.69 -23.03
N ALA A 38 -48.52 -4.65 -23.83
CA ALA A 38 -47.24 -4.67 -24.50
C ALA A 38 -47.47 -4.56 -26.01
N ALA A 39 -46.56 -3.93 -26.76
CA ALA A 39 -46.36 -4.15 -28.20
C ALA A 39 -45.00 -3.57 -28.67
N ALA A 40 -44.54 -4.08 -29.82
CA ALA A 40 -43.15 -4.23 -30.25
C ALA A 40 -42.55 -3.10 -31.13
N VAL A 41 -41.22 -3.11 -31.14
CA VAL A 41 -40.17 -2.72 -32.13
C VAL A 41 -40.59 -2.23 -33.53
N LEU A 42 -39.94 -1.15 -34.00
CA LEU A 42 -39.42 -1.04 -35.39
C LEU A 42 -38.24 -0.04 -35.46
N ALA A 43 -37.22 -0.38 -36.25
CA ALA A 43 -36.10 0.48 -36.63
C ALA A 43 -36.25 0.89 -38.11
N LEU A 44 -35.89 2.13 -38.48
CA LEU A 44 -35.13 2.51 -39.70
C LEU A 44 -34.98 4.05 -39.84
N ALA A 45 -33.71 4.45 -40.05
CA ALA A 45 -33.15 5.51 -40.90
C ALA A 45 -33.72 6.95 -40.95
N GLY A 46 -32.80 7.94 -40.80
CA GLY A 46 -32.73 9.07 -41.74
C GLY A 46 -32.62 10.50 -41.20
N CYS A 47 -31.39 11.03 -41.19
CA CYS A 47 -30.99 12.37 -41.65
C CYS A 47 -31.23 13.67 -40.82
N THR A 48 -30.08 14.30 -40.51
CA THR A 48 -29.69 15.73 -40.63
C THR A 48 -30.11 16.78 -39.59
N GLY A 49 -29.10 17.46 -39.02
CA GLY A 49 -29.17 18.86 -38.55
C GLY A 49 -28.52 19.15 -37.19
N PRO A 50 -27.47 20.00 -37.10
CA PRO A 50 -26.66 20.16 -35.90
C PRO A 50 -27.17 21.24 -34.94
N THR A 51 -26.91 21.07 -33.64
CA THR A 51 -27.01 22.13 -32.61
C THR A 51 -25.62 22.44 -32.03
N PRO A 52 -25.37 23.68 -31.58
CA PRO A 52 -24.03 24.22 -31.42
C PRO A 52 -23.35 23.78 -30.13
N GLY A 53 -22.05 23.51 -30.23
CA GLY A 53 -21.19 23.17 -29.12
C GLY A 53 -20.72 24.37 -28.30
N HIS A 54 -20.52 24.13 -27.01
CA HIS A 54 -19.60 24.87 -26.17
C HIS A 54 -18.50 23.90 -25.69
N PRO A 55 -17.25 24.01 -26.15
CA PRO A 55 -16.14 23.29 -25.54
C PRO A 55 -15.56 24.09 -24.38
N LEU A 56 -15.45 23.46 -23.21
CA LEU A 56 -14.54 23.90 -22.15
C LEU A 56 -13.12 23.57 -22.57
N ALA A 57 -12.29 24.60 -22.65
CA ALA A 57 -10.91 24.56 -23.10
C ALA A 57 -10.02 23.73 -22.17
N ALA A 58 -9.41 22.67 -22.70
CA ALA A 58 -8.16 22.14 -22.18
C ALA A 58 -7.02 23.06 -22.64
N ARG A 59 -6.44 23.83 -21.72
CA ARG A 59 -5.21 24.59 -21.98
C ARG A 59 -4.02 23.65 -21.85
N GLY A 60 -3.44 23.29 -22.99
CA GLY A 60 -2.12 22.67 -23.06
C GLY A 60 -1.03 23.64 -22.63
N TRP A 61 -0.12 23.16 -21.79
CA TRP A 61 1.11 23.88 -21.45
C TRP A 61 2.24 23.31 -22.31
N HIS A 62 2.74 24.13 -23.23
CA HIS A 62 4.00 23.88 -23.94
C HIS A 62 5.16 24.23 -23.00
N ALA A 63 5.98 23.24 -22.65
CA ALA A 63 7.29 23.48 -22.05
C ALA A 63 8.35 23.51 -23.16
N LEU A 64 9.00 24.67 -23.29
CA LEU A 64 10.15 24.91 -24.16
C LEU A 64 11.39 24.22 -23.58
N THR A 65 12.03 23.36 -24.36
CA THR A 65 13.36 22.81 -24.08
C THR A 65 14.42 23.76 -24.63
N GLY A 66 15.20 24.36 -23.73
CA GLY A 66 16.42 25.11 -24.06
C GLY A 66 17.64 24.35 -23.52
N ALA A 67 18.42 23.76 -24.42
CA ALA A 67 19.67 23.09 -24.13
C ALA A 67 20.86 24.03 -24.38
N HIS A 68 21.73 24.18 -23.37
CA HIS A 68 23.11 24.66 -23.49
C HIS A 68 23.91 23.81 -22.49
N GLY A 69 24.92 23.00 -22.83
CA GLY A 69 25.96 23.16 -23.84
C GLY A 69 27.24 23.63 -23.14
N SER A 70 28.09 22.70 -22.68
CA SER A 70 29.43 23.02 -22.18
C SER A 70 30.41 21.91 -22.61
N PRO A 71 31.50 22.24 -23.32
CA PRO A 71 32.46 21.24 -23.80
C PRO A 71 33.60 21.02 -22.79
N HIS A 72 33.94 19.73 -22.60
CA HIS A 72 35.15 19.28 -21.94
C HIS A 72 36.38 19.45 -22.86
N LEU A 73 37.50 19.93 -22.29
CA LEU A 73 38.84 19.91 -22.89
C LEU A 73 39.65 18.71 -22.35
N PRO A 74 40.52 18.07 -23.16
CA PRO A 74 41.49 17.10 -22.68
C PRO A 74 42.95 17.62 -22.75
N ARG A 75 43.78 17.22 -21.79
CA ARG A 75 45.26 17.12 -21.85
C ARG A 75 45.70 16.23 -20.68
N ALA A 76 46.31 15.06 -20.86
CA ALA A 76 47.60 14.67 -21.45
C ALA A 76 48.61 14.29 -20.34
N ARG A 77 48.95 12.99 -20.33
CA ARG A 77 50.15 12.23 -19.90
C ARG A 77 51.20 12.90 -19.02
N ASP A 78 51.72 12.12 -18.06
CA ASP A 78 53.12 11.64 -18.07
C ASP A 78 53.30 10.40 -17.15
N GLU A 79 54.19 9.50 -17.57
CA GLU A 79 54.54 8.20 -16.97
C GLU A 79 55.85 8.30 -16.14
N ASP A 80 55.89 7.50 -15.04
CA ASP A 80 57.01 6.71 -14.44
C ASP A 80 58.28 7.37 -13.84
N PRO A 81 59.12 6.66 -13.01
CA PRO A 81 59.01 5.32 -12.39
C PRO A 81 59.44 5.19 -10.89
N ALA A 82 59.45 3.94 -10.42
CA ALA A 82 59.78 3.31 -9.13
C ALA A 82 60.98 3.79 -8.27
N ASP A 83 60.88 3.57 -6.94
CA ASP A 83 61.97 3.03 -6.11
C ASP A 83 61.43 2.15 -4.96
N ASP A 84 62.19 1.11 -4.68
CA ASP A 84 62.01 -0.02 -3.77
C ASP A 84 62.60 0.31 -2.38
N ARG A 85 62.10 -0.36 -1.31
CA ARG A 85 62.76 -0.75 -0.04
C ARG A 85 61.82 -0.80 1.17
N GLY A 86 61.56 -2.03 1.62
CA GLY A 86 62.02 -2.48 2.94
C GLY A 86 61.24 -2.07 4.21
N ALA A 87 60.44 -3.03 4.68
CA ALA A 87 60.29 -3.50 6.07
C ALA A 87 59.88 -2.52 7.20
N THR A 88 58.74 -2.79 7.86
CA THR A 88 58.67 -3.49 9.16
C THR A 88 57.25 -3.49 9.72
N THR A 89 56.85 -4.64 10.27
CA THR A 89 55.63 -4.88 11.02
C THR A 89 55.58 -4.08 12.32
N VAL A 90 54.50 -3.35 12.55
CA VAL A 90 54.03 -2.98 13.90
C VAL A 90 52.53 -3.28 13.97
N GLU A 91 52.19 -4.31 14.74
CA GLU A 91 50.82 -4.58 15.18
C GLU A 91 50.32 -3.40 16.02
N GLY A 92 49.37 -2.65 15.47
CA GLY A 92 48.63 -1.61 16.17
C GLY A 92 47.17 -2.01 16.28
N SER A 93 46.81 -2.59 17.43
CA SER A 93 45.43 -2.84 17.84
C SER A 93 44.64 -1.52 17.85
N GLY A 94 43.83 -1.32 16.82
CA GLY A 94 42.94 -0.18 16.63
C GLY A 94 41.61 -0.65 16.06
N GLY A 95 41.04 -1.69 16.68
CA GLY A 95 39.70 -2.15 16.35
C GLY A 95 38.68 -1.08 16.70
N THR A 96 38.39 -0.20 15.75
CA THR A 96 37.16 0.59 15.76
C THR A 96 36.02 -0.39 16.00
N PRO A 97 35.14 -0.21 17.00
CA PRO A 97 34.04 -1.13 17.20
C PRO A 97 33.17 -1.05 15.95
N VAL A 98 33.21 -2.11 15.13
CA VAL A 98 32.20 -2.34 14.12
C VAL A 98 30.91 -2.48 14.89
N VAL A 99 30.12 -1.41 14.95
CA VAL A 99 28.74 -1.47 15.41
C VAL A 99 28.11 -2.54 14.53
N ALA A 100 27.83 -3.71 15.11
CA ALA A 100 27.14 -4.79 14.44
C ALA A 100 25.81 -4.21 13.95
N GLY A 101 25.79 -3.81 12.67
CA GLY A 101 24.61 -3.28 12.01
C GLY A 101 23.53 -4.34 12.11
N GLY A 102 22.39 -3.99 12.73
CA GLY A 102 21.29 -4.93 12.86
C GLY A 102 20.92 -5.46 11.48
N ARG A 103 20.99 -6.77 11.27
CA ARG A 103 20.53 -7.38 10.02
C ARG A 103 19.03 -7.13 9.90
N THR A 104 18.58 -6.73 8.72
CA THR A 104 17.15 -6.67 8.38
C THR A 104 16.55 -8.07 8.60
N PRO A 105 15.38 -8.20 9.26
CA PRO A 105 14.73 -9.51 9.48
C PRO A 105 14.36 -10.16 8.14
N ARG A 106 14.01 -11.45 8.15
CA ARG A 106 13.44 -12.15 6.97
C ARG A 106 12.03 -12.66 7.27
N PRO A 107 11.00 -11.79 7.31
CA PRO A 107 9.64 -12.23 7.59
C PRO A 107 9.16 -13.26 6.56
N LYS A 108 8.45 -14.29 7.02
CA LYS A 108 7.78 -15.27 6.14
C LYS A 108 6.79 -14.62 5.19
N HIS A 109 6.08 -13.59 5.65
CA HIS A 109 5.11 -12.85 4.86
C HIS A 109 5.24 -11.35 5.11
N VAL A 110 5.39 -10.58 4.03
CA VAL A 110 5.25 -9.12 4.04
C VAL A 110 4.02 -8.74 3.23
N VAL A 111 3.08 -8.01 3.84
CA VAL A 111 1.98 -7.36 3.12
C VAL A 111 2.29 -5.89 2.96
N VAL A 112 2.39 -5.41 1.72
CA VAL A 112 2.57 -4.00 1.36
C VAL A 112 1.22 -3.45 0.91
N VAL A 113 0.76 -2.39 1.55
CA VAL A 113 -0.47 -1.68 1.20
C VAL A 113 -0.12 -0.27 0.79
N VAL A 114 -0.62 0.16 -0.37
CA VAL A 114 -0.41 1.52 -0.86
C VAL A 114 -1.77 2.21 -0.98
N PHE A 115 -1.97 3.25 -0.17
CA PHE A 115 -3.05 4.22 -0.30
C PHE A 115 -2.60 5.38 -1.18
N GLU A 116 -3.46 6.36 -1.43
CA GLU A 116 -3.19 7.37 -2.44
C GLU A 116 -3.39 8.82 -2.03
N ASN A 117 -2.51 9.67 -2.57
CA ASN A 117 -2.64 11.12 -2.65
C ASN A 117 -2.99 11.75 -1.31
N LYS A 118 -2.21 11.51 -0.26
CA LYS A 118 -2.44 12.14 1.04
C LYS A 118 -1.15 12.53 1.73
N LYS A 119 -1.04 13.81 2.06
CA LYS A 119 0.05 14.30 2.91
C LYS A 119 -0.01 13.70 4.31
N ALA A 120 1.16 13.50 4.91
CA ALA A 120 1.30 12.82 6.19
C ALA A 120 0.35 13.31 7.30
N ASN A 121 0.15 14.62 7.44
CA ASN A 121 -0.68 15.21 8.50
C ASN A 121 -2.19 15.23 8.21
N SER A 122 -2.63 14.89 7.00
CA SER A 122 -4.07 14.69 6.71
C SER A 122 -4.56 13.33 7.21
N VAL A 123 -3.62 12.39 7.44
CA VAL A 123 -3.87 11.02 7.90
C VAL A 123 -3.39 10.84 9.35
N ILE A 124 -2.10 11.00 9.63
CA ILE A 124 -1.52 10.69 10.94
C ILE A 124 -1.85 11.80 11.93
N GLY A 125 -2.56 11.45 13.01
CA GLY A 125 -3.09 12.38 13.99
C GLY A 125 -4.45 12.99 13.61
N SER A 126 -4.98 12.66 12.44
CA SER A 126 -6.29 13.13 12.00
C SER A 126 -7.42 12.37 12.69
N ARG A 127 -8.45 13.10 13.16
CA ARG A 127 -9.70 12.49 13.66
C ARG A 127 -10.42 11.65 12.61
N HIS A 128 -10.09 11.85 11.33
CA HIS A 128 -10.66 11.11 10.20
C HIS A 128 -9.88 9.84 9.88
N ALA A 129 -8.71 9.61 10.48
CA ALA A 129 -7.96 8.37 10.35
C ALA A 129 -7.50 7.80 11.70
N PRO A 130 -8.44 7.50 12.63
CA PRO A 130 -8.09 6.97 13.94
C PRO A 130 -7.41 5.60 13.84
N TYR A 131 -7.74 4.76 12.85
CA TYR A 131 -7.13 3.44 12.74
C TYR A 131 -5.68 3.51 12.25
N LEU A 132 -5.39 4.24 11.17
CA LEU A 132 -4.04 4.44 10.66
C LEU A 132 -3.16 5.19 11.66
N THR A 133 -3.72 6.19 12.36
CA THR A 133 -3.03 6.85 13.48
C THR A 133 -2.70 5.84 14.59
N GLY A 134 -3.66 4.98 14.94
CA GLY A 134 -3.43 3.89 15.89
C GLY A 134 -2.38 2.88 15.43
N LEU A 135 -2.28 2.59 14.13
CA LEU A 135 -1.23 1.72 13.56
C LEU A 135 0.14 2.38 13.77
N ALA A 136 0.26 3.68 13.45
CA ALA A 136 1.49 4.44 13.65
C ALA A 136 1.95 4.47 15.11
N HIS A 137 1.02 4.47 16.08
CA HIS A 137 1.37 4.42 17.50
C HIS A 137 1.88 3.06 17.98
N ARG A 138 1.36 1.95 17.42
CA ARG A 138 1.75 0.57 17.81
C ARG A 138 2.83 -0.04 16.92
N GLY A 139 3.23 0.67 15.87
CA GLY A 139 4.25 0.28 14.90
C GLY A 139 5.42 1.25 14.87
N ALA A 140 6.28 1.10 13.87
CA ALA A 140 7.27 2.10 13.50
C ALA A 140 6.66 3.06 12.48
N TYR A 141 6.57 4.34 12.82
CA TYR A 141 6.15 5.41 11.93
C TYR A 141 7.37 6.17 11.42
N LEU A 142 7.57 6.18 10.10
CA LEU A 142 8.62 6.94 9.44
C LEU A 142 8.11 8.37 9.21
N THR A 143 8.61 9.32 10.00
CA THR A 143 8.08 10.70 10.02
C THR A 143 8.56 11.52 8.83
N GLU A 144 9.67 11.12 8.22
CA GLU A 144 10.34 11.78 7.09
C GLU A 144 10.33 10.85 5.87
N SER A 145 9.14 10.35 5.50
CA SER A 145 8.91 9.51 4.31
C SER A 145 8.31 10.30 3.16
N TYR A 146 8.79 10.06 1.95
CA TYR A 146 8.52 10.87 0.77
C TYR A 146 8.12 10.04 -0.45
N GLY A 147 7.14 10.53 -1.21
CA GLY A 147 6.91 10.10 -2.59
C GLY A 147 8.10 10.53 -3.48
N VAL A 148 8.31 9.83 -4.58
CA VAL A 148 9.44 10.07 -5.50
C VAL A 148 9.06 10.95 -6.69
N ALA A 149 7.76 11.07 -6.98
CA ALA A 149 7.25 11.81 -8.13
C ALA A 149 5.79 12.22 -7.90
N HIS A 150 5.29 13.01 -8.86
CA HIS A 150 3.87 13.19 -9.17
C HIS A 150 3.70 12.92 -10.67
N PRO A 151 2.69 12.14 -11.14
CA PRO A 151 1.60 11.52 -10.38
C PRO A 151 1.93 10.07 -9.89
N SER A 152 0.89 9.33 -9.49
CA SER A 152 0.89 8.01 -8.82
C SER A 152 1.76 6.93 -9.46
N GLN A 153 1.57 6.57 -10.73
CA GLN A 153 2.20 5.38 -11.35
C GLN A 153 3.74 5.32 -11.22
N PRO A 154 4.49 6.42 -11.46
CA PRO A 154 5.93 6.49 -11.17
C PRO A 154 6.32 6.03 -9.75
N ASN A 155 5.52 6.33 -8.73
CA ASN A 155 5.79 5.94 -7.35
C ASN A 155 5.68 4.42 -7.14
N TYR A 156 4.65 3.79 -7.72
CA TYR A 156 4.50 2.33 -7.71
C TYR A 156 5.63 1.63 -8.47
N LEU A 157 6.04 2.17 -9.63
CA LEU A 157 7.18 1.65 -10.40
C LEU A 157 8.49 1.73 -9.60
N ALA A 158 8.72 2.85 -8.93
CA ALA A 158 9.88 3.04 -8.05
C ALA A 158 9.91 2.02 -6.91
N LEU A 159 8.78 1.82 -6.22
CA LEU A 159 8.64 0.85 -5.13
C LEU A 159 8.81 -0.60 -5.60
N PHE A 160 8.46 -0.91 -6.85
CA PHE A 160 8.46 -2.29 -7.36
C PHE A 160 9.72 -2.69 -8.12
N SER A 161 10.41 -1.74 -8.75
CA SER A 161 11.50 -2.01 -9.70
C SER A 161 12.74 -1.12 -9.55
N GLY A 162 12.73 -0.16 -8.62
CA GLY A 162 13.88 0.71 -8.40
C GLY A 162 14.07 1.80 -9.47
N SER A 163 13.09 1.97 -10.36
CA SER A 163 13.10 2.97 -11.44
C SER A 163 11.68 3.39 -11.79
N THR A 164 11.50 4.65 -12.22
CA THR A 164 10.24 5.09 -12.85
C THR A 164 10.19 4.70 -14.33
N HIS A 165 11.29 4.20 -14.89
CA HIS A 165 11.46 3.86 -16.31
C HIS A 165 11.18 5.03 -17.27
N GLY A 166 11.33 6.27 -16.79
CA GLY A 166 11.01 7.47 -17.55
C GLY A 166 9.51 7.71 -17.72
N VAL A 167 8.65 6.95 -17.03
CA VAL A 167 7.22 7.24 -16.93
C VAL A 167 7.05 8.46 -16.04
N THR A 168 6.32 9.47 -16.56
CA THR A 168 6.11 10.77 -15.90
C THR A 168 4.62 11.10 -15.71
N GLY A 169 3.74 10.12 -15.85
CA GLY A 169 2.30 10.28 -15.83
C GLY A 169 1.62 8.95 -15.54
N ASP A 170 0.30 8.97 -15.35
CA ASP A 170 -0.50 7.75 -15.26
C ASP A 170 -0.87 7.27 -16.67
N ARG A 171 -0.01 6.41 -17.22
CA ARG A 171 -0.09 5.92 -18.59
C ARG A 171 -0.50 4.45 -18.60
N CYS A 172 -1.37 4.11 -19.54
CA CYS A 172 -1.71 2.72 -19.78
C CYS A 172 -2.06 2.46 -21.25
N PRO A 173 -1.60 1.32 -21.82
CA PRO A 173 -0.64 0.39 -21.21
C PRO A 173 0.79 0.92 -21.29
N GLU A 174 1.62 0.52 -20.34
CA GLU A 174 3.06 0.51 -20.51
C GLU A 174 3.53 -0.92 -20.85
N ARG A 175 4.73 -1.04 -21.42
CA ARG A 175 5.37 -2.33 -21.65
C ARG A 175 6.83 -2.28 -21.25
N LEU A 176 7.13 -2.86 -20.09
CA LEU A 176 8.42 -2.75 -19.43
C LEU A 176 9.19 -4.08 -19.49
N HIS A 177 10.45 -3.97 -19.92
CA HIS A 177 11.41 -5.07 -19.98
C HIS A 177 12.55 -4.82 -19.00
N ALA A 178 12.22 -4.86 -17.71
CA ALA A 178 13.17 -4.60 -16.64
C ALA A 178 12.98 -5.59 -15.49
N ASP A 179 14.05 -5.73 -14.70
CA ASP A 179 14.00 -6.46 -13.44
C ASP A 179 13.05 -5.76 -12.45
N ASN A 180 12.49 -6.56 -11.56
CA ASN A 180 11.54 -6.11 -10.54
C ASN A 180 11.55 -7.07 -9.35
N LEU A 181 10.97 -6.62 -8.24
CA LEU A 181 10.92 -7.37 -6.99
C LEU A 181 10.28 -8.76 -7.17
N ALA A 182 9.21 -8.89 -7.95
CA ALA A 182 8.56 -10.18 -8.15
C ALA A 182 9.45 -11.19 -8.91
N ALA A 183 10.19 -10.71 -9.92
CA ALA A 183 11.15 -11.54 -10.65
C ALA A 183 12.33 -11.96 -9.75
N GLN A 184 12.85 -11.06 -8.92
CA GLN A 184 13.92 -11.38 -7.98
C GLN A 184 13.50 -12.38 -6.91
N LEU A 185 12.33 -12.19 -6.30
CA LEU A 185 11.76 -13.14 -5.33
C LEU A 185 11.64 -14.53 -5.95
N ARG A 186 11.06 -14.62 -7.16
CA ARG A 186 10.91 -15.90 -7.86
C ARG A 186 12.26 -16.57 -8.15
N ALA A 187 13.27 -15.80 -8.56
CA ALA A 187 14.61 -16.32 -8.80
C ALA A 187 15.30 -16.83 -7.51
N ALA A 188 14.96 -16.25 -6.35
CA ALA A 188 15.44 -16.68 -5.04
C ALA A 188 14.62 -17.84 -4.42
N GLY A 189 13.59 -18.34 -5.11
CA GLY A 189 12.69 -19.38 -4.59
C GLY A 189 11.60 -18.84 -3.65
N ASP A 190 11.45 -17.52 -3.55
CA ASP A 190 10.38 -16.84 -2.82
C ASP A 190 9.19 -16.51 -3.75
N SER A 191 8.05 -16.14 -3.15
CA SER A 191 6.79 -15.95 -3.88
C SER A 191 6.23 -14.53 -3.80
N TYR A 192 5.54 -14.12 -4.87
CA TYR A 192 4.90 -12.82 -5.00
C TYR A 192 3.45 -12.96 -5.47
N ALA A 193 2.55 -12.13 -4.94
CA ALA A 193 1.27 -11.84 -5.56
C ALA A 193 0.81 -10.41 -5.24
N SER A 194 -0.14 -9.90 -6.02
CA SER A 194 -0.90 -8.71 -5.67
C SER A 194 -2.38 -9.03 -5.50
N TYR A 195 -3.08 -8.25 -4.67
CA TYR A 195 -4.48 -8.42 -4.34
C TYR A 195 -5.19 -7.06 -4.43
N ALA A 196 -5.92 -6.84 -5.52
CA ALA A 196 -6.56 -5.56 -5.79
C ALA A 196 -8.08 -5.64 -5.63
N GLU A 197 -8.67 -4.70 -4.90
CA GLU A 197 -10.10 -4.71 -4.57
C GLU A 197 -10.98 -4.41 -5.78
N GLY A 198 -10.59 -3.45 -6.62
CA GLY A 198 -11.33 -3.09 -7.84
C GLY A 198 -11.06 -4.04 -9.03
N LEU A 199 -10.17 -5.01 -8.89
CA LEU A 199 -9.76 -5.84 -10.02
C LEU A 199 -10.93 -6.71 -10.52
N PRO A 200 -11.28 -6.66 -11.82
CA PRO A 200 -12.47 -7.36 -12.32
C PRO A 200 -12.26 -8.89 -12.39
N SER A 201 -11.05 -9.33 -12.75
CA SER A 201 -10.64 -10.74 -12.79
C SER A 201 -9.15 -10.90 -12.52
N THR A 202 -8.73 -12.06 -12.02
CA THR A 202 -7.30 -12.39 -11.86
C THR A 202 -6.61 -12.30 -13.22
N GLY A 203 -5.47 -11.62 -13.27
CA GLY A 203 -4.70 -11.40 -14.49
C GLY A 203 -5.32 -10.42 -15.48
N PHE A 204 -6.25 -9.56 -15.03
CA PHE A 204 -6.79 -8.51 -15.87
C PHE A 204 -5.70 -7.54 -16.33
N THR A 205 -5.54 -7.40 -17.65
CA THR A 205 -4.55 -6.52 -18.29
C THR A 205 -5.15 -5.24 -18.88
N GLY A 206 -6.46 -5.01 -18.71
CA GLY A 206 -7.07 -3.75 -19.16
C GLY A 206 -6.63 -2.56 -18.30
N CYS A 207 -6.78 -1.36 -18.84
CA CYS A 207 -6.36 -0.13 -18.15
C CYS A 207 -7.29 0.26 -17.02
N THR A 208 -8.60 0.16 -17.23
CA THR A 208 -9.60 0.61 -16.25
C THR A 208 -10.73 -0.40 -16.11
N ALA A 209 -11.32 -0.44 -14.93
CA ALA A 209 -12.61 -1.06 -14.65
C ALA A 209 -13.33 -0.23 -13.57
N PRO A 210 -14.60 -0.49 -13.24
CA PRO A 210 -15.26 0.21 -12.14
C PRO A 210 -14.44 0.14 -10.84
N HIS A 211 -13.99 1.30 -10.36
CA HIS A 211 -13.13 1.47 -9.17
C HIS A 211 -11.72 0.86 -9.28
N TYR A 212 -11.21 0.63 -10.49
CA TYR A 212 -9.85 0.15 -10.74
C TYR A 212 -9.18 0.95 -11.85
N ASP A 213 -7.94 1.33 -11.57
CA ASP A 213 -7.01 1.89 -12.55
C ASP A 213 -5.73 1.03 -12.53
N ARG A 214 -5.15 0.74 -13.69
CA ARG A 214 -3.90 -0.01 -13.80
C ARG A 214 -2.69 0.82 -13.35
N ALA A 215 -2.79 2.16 -13.36
CA ALA A 215 -1.74 3.04 -12.85
C ALA A 215 -1.28 2.68 -11.43
N ILE A 216 -2.21 2.21 -10.59
CA ILE A 216 -1.94 1.80 -9.19
C ILE A 216 -1.44 0.35 -9.06
N ALA A 217 -1.33 -0.38 -10.18
CA ALA A 217 -0.93 -1.77 -10.26
C ALA A 217 0.07 -2.04 -11.42
N PRO A 218 1.16 -1.25 -11.58
CA PRO A 218 1.96 -1.26 -12.79
C PRO A 218 2.83 -2.51 -12.95
N TRP A 219 2.85 -3.44 -11.99
CA TRP A 219 3.48 -4.75 -12.19
C TRP A 219 2.91 -5.51 -13.39
N THR A 220 1.68 -5.23 -13.81
CA THR A 220 1.08 -5.77 -15.03
C THR A 220 1.77 -5.27 -16.31
N ASP A 221 2.50 -4.15 -16.25
CA ASP A 221 3.29 -3.59 -17.36
C ASP A 221 4.59 -4.36 -17.60
N PHE A 222 5.07 -5.13 -16.63
CA PHE A 222 6.31 -5.89 -16.74
C PHE A 222 6.07 -7.24 -17.41
N THR A 223 6.75 -7.51 -18.52
CA THR A 223 6.59 -8.78 -19.24
C THR A 223 7.09 -10.00 -18.46
N SER A 224 7.91 -9.78 -17.42
CA SER A 224 8.46 -10.82 -16.54
C SER A 224 7.57 -11.19 -15.36
N VAL A 225 6.46 -10.47 -15.15
CA VAL A 225 5.49 -10.72 -14.08
C VAL A 225 4.30 -11.51 -14.63
N PRO A 226 4.08 -12.76 -14.20
CA PRO A 226 2.96 -13.56 -14.69
C PRO A 226 1.61 -12.94 -14.29
N ALA A 227 0.70 -12.78 -15.24
CA ALA A 227 -0.62 -12.18 -14.99
C ALA A 227 -1.39 -12.87 -13.85
N GLY A 228 -1.25 -14.19 -13.68
CA GLY A 228 -1.89 -14.95 -12.58
C GLY A 228 -1.45 -14.56 -11.16
N THR A 229 -0.36 -13.79 -11.02
CA THR A 229 0.05 -13.22 -9.72
C THR A 229 -0.78 -12.01 -9.31
N GLN A 230 -1.48 -11.37 -10.26
CA GLN A 230 -2.40 -10.27 -9.98
C GLN A 230 -3.80 -10.80 -9.71
N ARG A 231 -4.20 -10.83 -8.44
CA ARG A 231 -5.42 -11.47 -7.96
C ARG A 231 -6.41 -10.43 -7.46
N ARG A 232 -7.68 -10.82 -7.42
CA ARG A 232 -8.72 -10.04 -6.77
C ARG A 232 -8.53 -10.05 -5.26
N PHE A 233 -8.87 -8.96 -4.57
CA PHE A 233 -8.80 -8.91 -3.10
C PHE A 233 -9.70 -9.94 -2.42
N SER A 234 -10.78 -10.39 -3.06
CA SER A 234 -11.60 -11.51 -2.56
C SER A 234 -10.85 -12.84 -2.45
N ALA A 235 -9.70 -12.98 -3.12
CA ALA A 235 -8.79 -14.12 -3.00
C ALA A 235 -7.68 -13.89 -1.96
N PHE A 236 -7.66 -12.75 -1.26
CA PHE A 236 -6.72 -12.52 -0.16
C PHE A 236 -7.00 -13.55 0.95
N PRO A 237 -5.99 -14.35 1.34
CA PRO A 237 -6.19 -15.44 2.29
C PRO A 237 -6.74 -14.96 3.63
N ARG A 238 -7.58 -15.79 4.25
CA ARG A 238 -7.97 -15.65 5.66
C ARG A 238 -7.02 -16.40 6.59
N ASP A 239 -6.41 -17.48 6.09
CA ASP A 239 -5.26 -18.12 6.71
C ASP A 239 -3.99 -17.46 6.18
N TYR A 240 -3.42 -16.56 6.99
CA TYR A 240 -2.26 -15.77 6.60
C TYR A 240 -0.97 -16.57 6.48
N ALA A 241 -0.90 -17.80 7.02
CA ALA A 241 0.25 -18.68 6.81
C ALA A 241 0.39 -19.17 5.36
N THR A 242 -0.66 -18.98 4.54
CA THR A 242 -0.68 -19.35 3.11
C THR A 242 -0.36 -18.19 2.18
N LEU A 243 -0.06 -17.00 2.73
CA LEU A 243 0.31 -15.84 1.92
C LEU A 243 1.61 -16.11 1.14
N PRO A 244 1.80 -15.46 -0.01
CA PRO A 244 3.12 -15.33 -0.62
C PRO A 244 4.15 -14.71 0.34
N THR A 245 5.44 -14.83 -0.03
CA THR A 245 6.53 -14.16 0.68
C THR A 245 6.31 -12.65 0.74
N VAL A 246 5.99 -12.03 -0.41
CA VAL A 246 5.58 -10.62 -0.49
C VAL A 246 4.24 -10.50 -1.21
N SER A 247 3.30 -9.80 -0.57
CA SER A 247 1.97 -9.54 -1.10
C SER A 247 1.70 -8.05 -1.19
N PHE A 248 1.38 -7.54 -2.38
CA PHE A 248 0.85 -6.18 -2.52
C PHE A 248 -0.67 -6.20 -2.37
N VAL A 249 -1.24 -5.27 -1.62
CA VAL A 249 -2.70 -5.12 -1.46
C VAL A 249 -3.06 -3.71 -1.90
N LEU A 250 -4.02 -3.62 -2.84
CA LEU A 250 -4.49 -2.37 -3.39
C LEU A 250 -5.98 -2.17 -3.04
N PRO A 251 -6.30 -1.21 -2.16
CA PRO A 251 -7.67 -0.74 -2.03
C PRO A 251 -8.16 -0.17 -3.37
N ASN A 252 -9.47 -0.19 -3.62
CA ASN A 252 -10.02 0.39 -4.84
C ASN A 252 -9.90 1.93 -4.85
N MET A 253 -10.20 2.58 -5.97
CA MET A 253 -10.03 4.04 -6.13
C MET A 253 -10.82 4.93 -5.14
N CYS A 254 -11.78 4.36 -4.41
CA CYS A 254 -12.44 5.04 -3.29
C CYS A 254 -11.71 4.75 -1.98
N HIS A 255 -11.49 3.47 -1.67
CA HIS A 255 -10.91 3.04 -0.41
C HIS A 255 -9.43 3.38 -0.27
N ASN A 256 -8.71 3.63 -1.37
CA ASN A 256 -7.33 4.10 -1.34
C ASN A 256 -7.23 5.59 -0.96
N MET A 257 -8.36 6.29 -0.80
CA MET A 257 -8.47 7.72 -0.48
C MET A 257 -8.19 8.68 -1.64
N HIS A 258 -8.09 8.17 -2.88
CA HIS A 258 -7.95 8.99 -4.06
C HIS A 258 -9.24 9.80 -4.30
N TYR A 259 -10.39 9.14 -4.49
CA TYR A 259 -11.67 9.81 -4.74
C TYR A 259 -12.55 10.00 -3.49
N CYS A 260 -12.36 9.18 -2.45
CA CYS A 260 -13.18 9.24 -1.25
C CYS A 260 -12.41 9.80 -0.06
N SER A 261 -13.15 10.23 0.97
CA SER A 261 -12.56 10.82 2.17
C SER A 261 -11.56 9.88 2.88
N VAL A 262 -10.62 10.49 3.60
CA VAL A 262 -9.71 9.80 4.52
C VAL A 262 -10.46 8.87 5.49
N ALA A 263 -11.63 9.29 5.98
CA ALA A 263 -12.46 8.45 6.86
C ALA A 263 -13.01 7.20 6.18
N THR A 264 -13.28 7.25 4.88
CA THR A 264 -13.71 6.08 4.10
C THR A 264 -12.56 5.09 3.97
N GLY A 265 -11.37 5.55 3.60
CA GLY A 265 -10.19 4.69 3.50
C GLY A 265 -9.76 4.13 4.87
N ASP A 266 -9.83 4.91 5.95
CA ASP A 266 -9.45 4.45 7.29
C ASP A 266 -10.40 3.35 7.80
N ARG A 267 -11.71 3.49 7.54
CA ARG A 267 -12.67 2.42 7.83
C ARG A 267 -12.38 1.17 7.00
N TRP A 268 -11.95 1.31 5.76
CA TRP A 268 -11.53 0.17 4.95
C TRP A 268 -10.27 -0.47 5.52
N ALA A 269 -9.24 0.32 5.82
CA ALA A 269 -7.99 -0.12 6.41
C ALA A 269 -8.24 -0.92 7.69
N ARG A 270 -9.12 -0.42 8.57
CA ARG A 270 -9.51 -1.14 9.79
C ARG A 270 -10.16 -2.49 9.49
N ARG A 271 -11.05 -2.59 8.53
CA ARG A 271 -11.74 -3.87 8.22
C ARG A 271 -10.82 -4.86 7.50
N ALA A 272 -10.05 -4.38 6.54
CA ALA A 272 -9.27 -5.20 5.63
C ALA A 272 -7.91 -5.60 6.21
N LEU A 273 -7.24 -4.69 6.92
CA LEU A 273 -5.84 -4.85 7.34
C LEU A 273 -5.70 -5.26 8.80
N ASP A 274 -6.61 -4.85 9.68
CA ASP A 274 -6.47 -5.09 11.13
C ASP A 274 -6.34 -6.56 11.52
N PRO A 275 -7.07 -7.51 10.90
CA PRO A 275 -6.85 -8.92 11.21
C PRO A 275 -5.43 -9.38 10.88
N TYR A 276 -4.87 -8.99 9.73
CA TYR A 276 -3.47 -9.28 9.38
C TYR A 276 -2.49 -8.53 10.28
N ALA A 277 -2.73 -7.25 10.55
CA ALA A 277 -1.87 -6.42 11.40
C ALA A 277 -1.72 -7.00 12.82
N ARG A 278 -2.81 -7.54 13.40
CA ARG A 278 -2.77 -8.24 14.69
C ARG A 278 -2.02 -9.56 14.58
N TRP A 279 -2.32 -10.36 13.55
CA TRP A 279 -1.67 -11.65 13.35
C TRP A 279 -0.16 -11.51 13.16
N ALA A 280 0.27 -10.53 12.36
CA ALA A 280 1.66 -10.24 12.08
C ALA A 280 2.46 -9.85 13.34
N GLN A 281 1.83 -9.38 14.43
CA GLN A 281 2.55 -9.04 15.68
C GLN A 281 3.11 -10.26 16.43
N THR A 282 2.54 -11.44 16.22
CA THR A 282 2.95 -12.69 16.89
C THR A 282 3.52 -13.72 15.93
N HIS A 283 3.58 -13.40 14.64
CA HIS A 283 4.11 -14.27 13.59
C HIS A 283 5.26 -13.55 12.90
N ASP A 284 6.19 -14.31 12.33
CA ASP A 284 7.33 -13.79 11.57
C ASP A 284 6.85 -13.12 10.27
N SER A 285 6.23 -11.95 10.40
CA SER A 285 5.43 -11.31 9.37
C SER A 285 5.33 -9.80 9.60
N LEU A 286 5.10 -9.07 8.53
CA LEU A 286 5.18 -7.62 8.49
C LEU A 286 4.06 -7.03 7.63
N LEU A 287 3.39 -6.02 8.17
CA LEU A 287 2.53 -5.11 7.42
C LEU A 287 3.30 -3.80 7.19
N LEU A 288 3.49 -3.43 5.93
CA LEU A 288 3.96 -2.12 5.48
C LEU A 288 2.76 -1.37 4.88
N VAL A 289 2.37 -0.26 5.50
CA VAL A 289 1.33 0.65 4.96
C VAL A 289 2.01 1.94 4.53
N THR A 290 1.82 2.34 3.28
CA THR A 290 2.35 3.59 2.74
C THR A 290 1.32 4.30 1.86
N PHE A 291 1.66 5.49 1.39
CA PHE A 291 0.95 6.21 0.32
C PHE A 291 1.89 6.38 -0.88
N ASP A 292 1.35 6.51 -2.09
CA ASP A 292 2.14 6.74 -3.30
C ASP A 292 2.80 8.14 -3.30
N GLU A 293 2.01 9.17 -3.05
CA GLU A 293 2.39 10.57 -3.03
C GLU A 293 1.44 11.36 -2.13
N ASP A 294 1.79 12.62 -1.88
CA ASP A 294 0.93 13.54 -1.16
C ASP A 294 -0.09 14.24 -2.05
N ASP A 295 -0.83 15.22 -1.52
CA ASP A 295 -1.86 15.95 -2.27
C ASP A 295 -1.23 16.99 -3.25
N ASP A 296 -0.34 16.56 -4.15
CA ASP A 296 0.40 17.35 -5.17
C ASP A 296 1.21 18.54 -4.59
N THR A 297 1.79 18.34 -3.41
CA THR A 297 2.68 19.35 -2.82
C THR A 297 4.12 19.12 -3.25
N ARG A 298 4.89 20.21 -3.33
CA ARG A 298 6.34 20.15 -3.58
C ARG A 298 7.11 19.35 -2.52
N VAL A 299 6.55 19.19 -1.31
CA VAL A 299 7.22 18.46 -0.23
C VAL A 299 7.08 16.96 -0.44
N ASN A 300 5.96 16.49 -1.00
CA ASN A 300 5.65 15.08 -1.23
C ASN A 300 5.79 14.16 0.01
N ARG A 301 5.44 14.65 1.21
CA ARG A 301 5.62 13.89 2.45
C ARG A 301 4.41 12.99 2.76
N ILE A 302 4.64 11.69 2.81
CA ILE A 302 3.62 10.65 2.89
C ILE A 302 3.62 9.92 4.25
N PRO A 303 2.49 9.32 4.67
CA PRO A 303 2.50 8.34 5.75
C PRO A 303 3.20 7.04 5.33
N THR A 304 4.12 6.54 6.16
CA THR A 304 4.68 5.19 6.03
C THR A 304 4.81 4.53 7.40
N ILE A 305 4.18 3.37 7.58
CA ILE A 305 4.03 2.66 8.85
C ILE A 305 4.41 1.19 8.67
N LEU A 306 5.24 0.68 9.58
CA LEU A 306 5.56 -0.74 9.68
C LEU A 306 4.95 -1.32 10.96
N VAL A 307 4.28 -2.48 10.86
CA VAL A 307 3.72 -3.22 12.00
C VAL A 307 3.99 -4.70 11.85
N GLY A 308 4.51 -5.35 12.88
CA GLY A 308 4.76 -6.79 12.88
C GLY A 308 5.62 -7.21 14.05
N GLN A 309 5.80 -8.53 14.22
CA GLN A 309 6.63 -9.12 15.26
C GLN A 309 8.06 -8.56 15.28
N PRO A 310 8.75 -8.39 14.13
CA PRO A 310 10.12 -7.89 14.16
C PRO A 310 10.19 -6.38 14.39
N VAL A 311 9.07 -5.65 14.38
CA VAL A 311 9.08 -4.18 14.46
C VAL A 311 9.27 -3.70 15.90
N ARG A 312 10.10 -2.68 16.07
CA ARG A 312 10.22 -1.88 17.29
C ARG A 312 9.33 -0.64 17.16
N PRO A 313 8.23 -0.54 17.93
CA PRO A 313 7.34 0.61 17.85
C PRO A 313 8.08 1.92 18.18
N GLY A 314 7.76 2.98 17.45
CA GLY A 314 8.44 4.27 17.61
C GLY A 314 8.24 5.21 16.43
N ARG A 315 8.85 6.39 16.54
CA ARG A 315 8.93 7.40 15.47
C ARG A 315 10.36 7.48 14.99
N TYR A 316 10.55 7.44 13.68
CA TYR A 316 11.85 7.38 13.03
C TYR A 316 11.93 8.51 12.01
N ALA A 317 12.94 9.38 12.16
CA ALA A 317 13.08 10.61 11.37
C ALA A 317 14.16 10.51 10.29
N GLU A 318 14.62 9.29 9.98
CA GLU A 318 15.46 9.06 8.80
C GLU A 318 14.69 9.44 7.52
N HIS A 319 15.41 10.05 6.58
CA HIS A 319 14.84 10.46 5.30
C HIS A 319 14.72 9.24 4.38
N VAL A 320 13.49 8.90 4.01
CA VAL A 320 13.19 7.67 3.26
C VAL A 320 12.18 7.94 2.15
N ASP A 321 12.16 7.04 1.18
CA ASP A 321 11.31 7.11 -0.01
C ASP A 321 10.92 5.69 -0.48
N HIS A 322 10.19 5.60 -1.59
CA HIS A 322 9.80 4.32 -2.20
C HIS A 322 11.00 3.43 -2.55
N TYR A 323 12.13 4.01 -2.95
CA TYR A 323 13.36 3.25 -3.19
C TYR A 323 13.93 2.67 -1.90
N THR A 324 13.81 3.37 -0.78
CA THR A 324 14.22 2.87 0.53
C THR A 324 13.35 1.71 0.98
N MET A 325 12.05 1.76 0.70
CA MET A 325 11.14 0.65 0.98
C MET A 325 11.48 -0.57 0.14
N LEU A 326 11.72 -0.40 -1.17
CA LEU A 326 12.19 -1.50 -2.03
C LEU A 326 13.52 -2.06 -1.54
N ARG A 327 14.50 -1.20 -1.24
CA ARG A 327 15.81 -1.61 -0.71
C ARG A 327 15.69 -2.46 0.55
N THR A 328 14.75 -2.09 1.42
CA THR A 328 14.46 -2.82 2.66
C THR A 328 13.88 -4.20 2.37
N LEU A 329 12.91 -4.32 1.45
CA LEU A 329 12.37 -5.61 1.02
C LEU A 329 13.45 -6.50 0.39
N GLU A 330 14.30 -5.94 -0.47
CA GLU A 330 15.42 -6.66 -1.07
C GLU A 330 16.39 -7.17 0.00
N ALA A 331 16.72 -6.33 0.99
CA ALA A 331 17.60 -6.71 2.10
C ALA A 331 17.01 -7.83 2.97
N MET A 332 15.70 -7.83 3.24
CA MET A 332 15.01 -8.89 4.00
C MET A 332 15.24 -10.28 3.38
N TYR A 333 15.24 -10.36 2.06
CA TYR A 333 15.32 -11.63 1.32
C TYR A 333 16.69 -11.89 0.68
N GLY A 334 17.71 -11.08 0.99
CA GLY A 334 19.05 -11.24 0.43
C GLY A 334 19.14 -10.99 -1.07
N LEU A 335 18.23 -10.20 -1.62
CA LEU A 335 18.16 -9.86 -3.04
C LEU A 335 19.17 -8.75 -3.37
N ARG A 336 19.64 -8.73 -4.62
CA ARG A 336 20.47 -7.63 -5.13
C ARG A 336 19.62 -6.35 -5.23
N PRO A 337 20.17 -5.17 -4.90
CA PRO A 337 19.44 -3.93 -5.06
C PRO A 337 19.13 -3.60 -6.52
N LEU A 338 17.90 -3.16 -6.81
CA LEU A 338 17.46 -2.74 -8.15
C LEU A 338 17.55 -1.22 -8.33
N GLY A 339 18.09 -0.78 -9.49
CA GLY A 339 18.07 0.63 -9.90
C GLY A 339 18.52 1.59 -8.79
N THR A 340 17.74 2.65 -8.57
CA THR A 340 17.98 3.69 -7.55
C THR A 340 17.90 3.15 -6.12
N ALA A 341 17.27 1.99 -5.89
CA ALA A 341 17.29 1.36 -4.57
C ALA A 341 18.71 0.94 -4.15
N ALA A 342 19.63 0.72 -5.11
CA ALA A 342 21.04 0.45 -4.83
C ALA A 342 21.75 1.59 -4.09
N ASP A 343 21.28 2.83 -4.24
CA ASP A 343 21.84 4.01 -3.57
C ASP A 343 21.22 4.25 -2.19
N ARG A 344 20.24 3.44 -1.79
CA ARG A 344 19.58 3.53 -0.48
C ARG A 344 20.19 2.55 0.52
N ARG A 345 20.08 2.90 1.80
CA ARG A 345 20.33 1.97 2.90
C ARG A 345 19.00 1.34 3.31
N PRO A 346 18.94 0.02 3.59
CA PRO A 346 17.73 -0.58 4.12
C PRO A 346 17.47 -0.09 5.53
N LEU A 347 16.19 -0.07 5.94
CA LEU A 347 15.82 0.15 7.32
C LEU A 347 16.42 -0.96 8.19
N THR A 348 16.98 -0.61 9.34
CA THR A 348 17.61 -1.58 10.26
C THR A 348 17.29 -1.29 11.73
N ASP A 349 17.09 -0.03 12.10
CA ASP A 349 16.81 0.40 13.46
C ASP A 349 15.32 0.30 13.83
N VAL A 350 14.41 0.31 12.85
CA VAL A 350 12.97 0.03 13.03
C VAL A 350 12.71 -1.41 13.46
N PHE A 351 13.69 -2.30 13.32
CA PHE A 351 13.57 -3.71 13.66
C PHE A 351 14.21 -4.02 15.02
N ARG A 352 13.59 -4.94 15.75
CA ARG A 352 14.18 -5.54 16.94
C ARG A 352 15.41 -6.32 16.51
N ARG A 353 16.48 -6.23 17.31
CA ARG A 353 17.64 -7.10 17.11
C ARG A 353 17.17 -8.56 17.21
N PRO A 354 17.65 -9.47 16.34
CA PRO A 354 17.45 -10.89 16.54
C PRO A 354 17.88 -11.24 17.96
N ALA A 355 17.05 -11.98 18.70
CA ALA A 355 17.49 -12.51 19.98
C ALA A 355 18.76 -13.32 19.71
N ALA A 356 19.84 -13.05 20.47
CA ALA A 356 20.99 -13.93 20.43
C ALA A 356 20.48 -15.33 20.79
N HIS A 357 20.62 -16.30 19.88
CA HIS A 357 20.37 -17.68 20.26
C HIS A 357 21.30 -17.97 21.45
N PRO A 358 20.78 -18.50 22.58
CA PRO A 358 21.68 -19.04 23.59
C PRO A 358 22.57 -20.06 22.88
N ALA A 359 23.88 -19.90 23.03
CA ALA A 359 24.83 -20.88 22.53
C ALA A 359 24.35 -22.25 23.00
N VAL A 360 24.11 -23.17 22.06
CA VAL A 360 23.89 -24.57 22.39
C VAL A 360 25.22 -25.05 22.97
N VAL A 361 25.31 -25.06 24.30
CA VAL A 361 26.36 -25.74 25.02
C VAL A 361 25.84 -27.18 25.17
N GLY A 362 26.44 -28.10 24.43
CA GLY A 362 26.09 -29.52 24.46
C GLY A 362 26.56 -30.24 23.21
#